data_AF-A0AAV6B6Z1-F1
#
_entry.id   AF-A0AAV6B6Z1-F1
#
_cell.length_a   1.000
_cell.length_b   1.000
_cell.length_c   1.000
_cell.angle_alpha   90.00
_cell.angle_beta   90.00
_cell.angle_gamma   90.00
#
_symmetry.space_group_name_H-M   'P 1'
#
loop_
_entity.id
_entity.type
_entity.pdbx_description
1 polymer ?
#
loop_
_entity_poly.entity_id
_entity_poly.type
_entity_poly.pdbx_seq_one_letter_code
_entity_poly.pdbx_strand_id
1 'polypeptide(L)'
;PDSALIDQSVAVPGRWFFIYGAGVLLAMASVFLIELSFPNDQHTATFLEWSAATYPFYLLGMSRASKFRWGATLIALVYMLFIAGMAWVLPLFEGHPKLGPIYNPVDRFVPLPFPMLLIVPAFGIDLIRNWIGHGRGWLRDAGIILLSSAAFVALFAVTQWHFSEFLLSPHAHNWFFAGDRHWGYTETPGPWRGEFWSVTNPKEHPPIVAATFGYAFLCAVVASTLGLALGNWMAKVRR
;
A
#
# COMPACT_ATOMS: atom_id res chain seq x y z
N PRO A 1 -46.52 -12.24 18.02
CA PRO A 1 -45.66 -11.97 19.21
C PRO A 1 -44.78 -13.21 19.47
N ASP A 2 -43.54 -13.29 19.02
CA ASP A 2 -42.50 -12.28 19.20
C ASP A 2 -41.48 -12.29 18.06
N SER A 3 -41.30 -11.09 17.51
CA SER A 3 -40.15 -10.67 16.73
C SER A 3 -38.93 -10.53 17.66
N ALA A 4 -38.13 -11.59 17.80
CA ALA A 4 -36.84 -11.52 18.45
C ALA A 4 -35.73 -11.46 17.38
N LEU A 5 -35.46 -10.23 16.96
CA LEU A 5 -34.16 -9.67 16.58
C LEU A 5 -32.97 -10.64 16.71
N ILE A 6 -32.70 -11.45 15.69
CA ILE A 6 -31.38 -12.06 15.53
C ILE A 6 -30.48 -10.96 14.97
N ASP A 7 -29.74 -10.35 15.89
CA ASP A 7 -28.63 -9.45 15.60
C ASP A 7 -27.67 -10.13 14.61
N GLN A 8 -27.62 -9.62 13.37
CA GLN A 8 -26.75 -10.12 12.30
C GLN A 8 -25.26 -9.73 12.52
N SER A 9 -24.86 -9.39 13.74
CA SER A 9 -23.55 -8.83 14.06
C SER A 9 -22.42 -9.85 14.23
N VAL A 10 -22.71 -11.16 14.29
CA VAL A 10 -21.65 -12.17 14.41
C VAL A 10 -20.96 -12.37 13.06
N ALA A 11 -19.89 -11.62 12.83
CA ALA A 11 -19.01 -11.81 11.70
C ALA A 11 -18.49 -13.25 11.68
N VAL A 12 -18.95 -14.04 10.70
CA VAL A 12 -18.49 -15.42 10.48
C VAL A 12 -16.96 -15.44 10.42
N PRO A 13 -16.25 -16.26 11.22
CA PRO A 13 -14.78 -16.27 11.32
C PRO A 13 -14.05 -16.27 9.98
N GLY A 14 -14.60 -16.98 8.97
CA GLY A 14 -14.04 -17.07 7.62
C GLY A 14 -14.01 -15.75 6.83
N ARG A 15 -14.71 -14.70 7.26
CA ARG A 15 -14.64 -13.38 6.62
C ARG A 15 -13.41 -12.59 7.10
N TRP A 16 -13.05 -12.70 8.37
CA TRP A 16 -11.85 -12.08 8.92
C TRP A 16 -10.57 -12.74 8.39
N PHE A 17 -10.55 -14.07 8.27
CA PHE A 17 -9.44 -14.77 7.61
C PHE A 17 -9.23 -14.32 6.17
N PHE A 18 -10.31 -14.01 5.45
CA PHE A 18 -10.20 -13.47 4.10
C PHE A 18 -9.56 -12.08 4.08
N ILE A 19 -9.96 -11.18 4.98
CA ILE A 19 -9.33 -9.84 5.11
C ILE A 19 -7.85 -9.99 5.45
N TYR A 20 -7.52 -10.87 6.41
CA TYR A 20 -6.14 -11.15 6.79
C TYR A 20 -5.33 -11.66 5.60
N GLY A 21 -5.82 -12.70 4.91
CA GLY A 21 -5.14 -13.26 3.73
C GLY A 21 -4.98 -12.24 2.59
N ALA A 22 -6.00 -11.42 2.33
CA ALA A 22 -5.91 -10.35 1.34
C ALA A 22 -4.90 -9.25 1.74
N GLY A 23 -4.81 -8.92 3.02
CA GLY A 23 -3.81 -7.99 3.54
C GLY A 23 -2.38 -8.54 3.43
N VAL A 24 -2.19 -9.83 3.69
CA VAL A 24 -0.91 -10.51 3.48
C VAL A 24 -0.54 -10.55 2.00
N LEU A 25 -1.49 -10.83 1.09
CA LEU A 25 -1.25 -10.77 -0.35
C LEU A 25 -0.84 -9.35 -0.80
N LEU A 26 -1.49 -8.32 -0.24
CA LEU A 26 -1.11 -6.92 -0.49
C LEU A 26 0.31 -6.62 0.03
N ALA A 27 0.68 -7.15 1.20
CA ALA A 27 2.04 -7.05 1.72
C ALA A 27 3.07 -7.71 0.79
N MET A 28 2.79 -8.92 0.32
CA MET A 28 3.66 -9.58 -0.67
C MET A 28 3.82 -8.75 -1.94
N ALA A 29 2.71 -8.21 -2.47
CA ALA A 29 2.74 -7.36 -3.65
C ALA A 29 3.58 -6.09 -3.43
N SER A 30 3.51 -5.47 -2.25
CA SER A 30 4.34 -4.30 -1.92
C SER A 30 5.82 -4.64 -1.80
N VAL A 31 6.18 -5.84 -1.31
CA VAL A 31 7.58 -6.27 -1.19
C VAL A 31 8.22 -6.41 -2.56
N PHE A 32 7.48 -6.86 -3.58
CA PHE A 32 7.96 -6.88 -4.97
C PHE A 32 8.26 -5.48 -5.53
N LEU A 33 7.68 -4.42 -4.94
CA LEU A 33 7.87 -3.03 -5.36
C LEU A 33 8.82 -2.25 -4.44
N ILE A 34 9.51 -2.92 -3.51
CA ILE A 34 10.30 -2.22 -2.48
C ILE A 34 11.39 -1.35 -3.08
N GLU A 35 12.08 -1.85 -4.11
CA GLU A 35 13.14 -1.13 -4.84
C GLU A 35 12.67 0.16 -5.50
N LEU A 36 11.36 0.30 -5.74
CA LEU A 36 10.75 1.47 -6.34
C LEU A 36 9.95 2.31 -5.33
N SER A 37 9.88 1.89 -4.07
CA SER A 37 9.03 2.51 -3.04
C SER A 37 9.78 2.96 -1.80
N PHE A 38 11.12 2.97 -1.85
CA PHE A 38 11.93 3.69 -0.88
C PHE A 38 11.43 5.13 -0.73
N PRO A 39 11.50 5.73 0.48
CA PRO A 39 11.08 7.11 0.69
C PRO A 39 11.71 8.10 -0.32
N ASN A 40 12.96 7.86 -0.71
CA ASN A 40 13.73 8.62 -1.68
C ASN A 40 13.12 8.60 -3.10
N ASP A 41 12.40 7.55 -3.45
CA ASP A 41 11.77 7.34 -4.76
C ASP A 41 10.34 7.85 -4.85
N GLN A 42 9.71 8.25 -3.74
CA GLN A 42 8.26 8.50 -3.76
C GLN A 42 7.84 9.76 -4.52
N HIS A 43 8.80 10.58 -4.97
CA HIS A 43 8.58 11.73 -5.86
C HIS A 43 8.91 11.41 -7.33
N THR A 44 9.02 10.13 -7.68
CA THR A 44 9.30 9.66 -9.04
C THR A 44 8.03 9.23 -9.77
N ALA A 45 8.08 9.32 -11.10
CA ALA A 45 7.04 8.80 -11.98
C ALA A 45 6.90 7.29 -11.82
N THR A 46 8.01 6.55 -11.80
CA THR A 46 8.03 5.09 -11.64
C THR A 46 7.30 4.65 -10.38
N PHE A 47 7.56 5.29 -9.23
CA PHE A 47 6.86 4.98 -7.99
C PHE A 47 5.34 5.09 -8.12
N LEU A 48 4.85 6.22 -8.65
CA LEU A 48 3.41 6.47 -8.77
C LEU A 48 2.75 5.49 -9.75
N GLU A 49 3.39 5.24 -10.89
CA GLU A 49 2.87 4.38 -11.95
C GLU A 49 2.77 2.91 -11.53
N TRP A 50 3.84 2.36 -10.95
CA TRP A 50 3.86 0.97 -10.48
C TRP A 50 2.93 0.76 -9.28
N SER A 51 2.84 1.75 -8.38
CA SER A 51 1.87 1.73 -7.27
C SER A 51 0.43 1.73 -7.79
N ALA A 52 0.13 2.57 -8.79
CA ALA A 52 -1.18 2.66 -9.41
C ALA A 52 -1.53 1.41 -10.24
N ALA A 53 -0.56 0.75 -10.86
CA ALA A 53 -0.76 -0.52 -11.55
C ALA A 53 -1.03 -1.69 -10.58
N THR A 54 -0.59 -1.59 -9.32
CA THR A 54 -0.58 -2.73 -8.39
C THR A 54 -1.66 -2.63 -7.32
N TYR A 55 -1.68 -1.57 -6.52
CA TYR A 55 -2.49 -1.51 -5.31
C TYR A 55 -4.01 -1.44 -5.55
N PRO A 56 -4.52 -0.70 -6.56
CA PRO A 56 -5.96 -0.67 -6.85
C PRO A 56 -6.55 -2.04 -7.16
N PHE A 57 -5.77 -2.94 -7.80
CA PHE A 57 -6.19 -4.31 -8.07
C PHE A 57 -6.57 -5.05 -6.78
N TYR A 58 -5.70 -4.99 -5.77
CA TYR A 58 -5.94 -5.64 -4.48
C TYR A 58 -7.02 -4.91 -3.67
N LEU A 59 -6.91 -3.59 -3.53
CA LEU A 59 -7.80 -2.80 -2.69
C LEU A 59 -9.25 -2.84 -3.19
N LEU A 60 -9.48 -2.73 -4.50
CA LEU A 60 -10.84 -2.78 -5.05
C LEU A 60 -11.32 -4.23 -5.22
N GLY A 61 -10.46 -5.12 -5.72
CA GLY A 61 -10.83 -6.50 -6.03
C GLY A 61 -11.11 -7.33 -4.78
N MET A 62 -10.20 -7.31 -3.82
CA MET A 62 -10.35 -8.09 -2.58
C MET A 62 -11.42 -7.50 -1.67
N SER A 63 -11.56 -6.17 -1.62
CA SER A 63 -12.65 -5.54 -0.85
C SER A 63 -14.04 -5.92 -1.38
N ARG A 64 -14.19 -6.12 -2.69
CA ARG A 64 -15.43 -6.63 -3.30
C ARG A 64 -15.77 -8.05 -2.84
N ALA A 65 -14.79 -8.94 -2.80
CA ALA A 65 -14.97 -10.32 -2.37
C ALA A 65 -15.22 -10.46 -0.85
N SER A 66 -14.65 -9.56 -0.03
CA SER A 66 -14.74 -9.61 1.44
C SER A 66 -16.15 -9.36 2.01
N LYS A 67 -17.02 -8.68 1.25
CA LYS A 67 -18.35 -8.19 1.65
C LYS A 67 -18.36 -7.26 2.89
N PHE A 68 -17.22 -6.76 3.35
CA PHE A 68 -17.17 -5.76 4.41
C PHE A 68 -17.44 -4.35 3.87
N ARG A 69 -18.07 -3.52 4.70
CA ARG A 69 -18.33 -2.10 4.43
C ARG A 69 -17.04 -1.29 4.25
N TRP A 70 -15.99 -1.66 4.98
CA TRP A 70 -14.65 -1.07 4.95
C TRP A 70 -13.59 -2.09 4.54
N GLY A 71 -13.93 -2.93 3.56
CA GLY A 71 -13.06 -4.04 3.16
C GLY A 71 -11.69 -3.60 2.69
N ALA A 72 -11.61 -2.51 1.92
CA ALA A 72 -10.33 -2.03 1.40
C ALA A 72 -9.47 -1.45 2.53
N THR A 73 -10.07 -0.63 3.40
CA THR A 73 -9.38 -0.03 4.56
C THR A 73 -8.86 -1.10 5.51
N LEU A 74 -9.64 -2.14 5.80
CA LEU A 74 -9.22 -3.24 6.68
C LEU A 74 -8.07 -4.06 6.07
N ILE A 75 -8.11 -4.31 4.75
CA ILE A 75 -7.02 -4.99 4.03
C ILE A 75 -5.74 -4.15 4.07
N ALA A 76 -5.85 -2.84 3.83
CA ALA A 76 -4.72 -1.91 3.92
C ALA A 76 -4.15 -1.83 5.35
N LEU A 77 -5.01 -1.90 6.37
CA LEU A 77 -4.59 -1.91 7.77
C LEU A 77 -3.80 -3.19 8.12
N VAL A 78 -4.26 -4.37 7.67
CA VAL A 78 -3.51 -5.62 7.86
C VAL A 78 -2.15 -5.54 7.18
N TYR A 79 -2.09 -5.05 5.94
CA TYR A 79 -0.83 -4.80 5.24
C TYR A 79 0.11 -3.90 6.06
N MET A 80 -0.40 -2.74 6.50
CA MET A 80 0.40 -1.78 7.26
C MET A 80 0.92 -2.38 8.56
N LEU A 81 0.08 -3.07 9.33
CA LEU A 81 0.49 -3.71 10.58
C LEU A 81 1.52 -4.82 10.35
N PHE A 82 1.42 -5.56 9.25
CA PHE A 82 2.36 -6.61 8.93
C PHE A 82 3.77 -6.05 8.65
N ILE A 83 3.87 -5.02 7.79
CA ILE A 83 5.16 -4.40 7.46
C ILE A 83 5.69 -3.54 8.61
N ALA A 84 4.85 -2.74 9.27
CA ALA A 84 5.27 -1.96 10.44
C ALA A 84 5.69 -2.87 11.60
N GLY A 85 5.05 -4.04 11.74
CA GLY A 85 5.47 -5.08 12.68
C GLY A 85 6.92 -5.51 12.44
N MET A 86 7.36 -5.64 11.19
CA MET A 86 8.78 -5.91 10.89
C MET A 86 9.69 -4.75 11.32
N ALA A 87 9.26 -3.50 11.10
CA ALA A 87 10.00 -2.32 11.54
C ALA A 87 10.16 -2.23 13.06
N TRP A 88 9.17 -2.69 13.83
CA TRP A 88 9.20 -2.67 15.28
C TRP A 88 9.89 -3.88 15.90
N VAL A 89 9.78 -5.05 15.27
CA VAL A 89 10.25 -6.32 15.84
C VAL A 89 11.67 -6.67 15.41
N LEU A 90 12.05 -6.47 14.15
CA LEU A 90 13.38 -6.89 13.67
C LEU A 90 14.53 -6.19 14.41
N PRO A 91 14.51 -4.87 14.65
CA PRO A 91 15.61 -4.19 15.35
C PRO A 91 15.81 -4.65 16.81
N LEU A 92 14.90 -5.43 17.39
CA LEU A 92 15.08 -5.98 18.73
C LEU A 92 16.15 -7.07 18.78
N PHE A 93 16.48 -7.69 17.63
CA PHE A 93 17.46 -8.77 17.53
C PHE A 93 18.83 -8.24 17.10
N GLU A 94 19.88 -8.70 17.78
CA GLU A 94 21.27 -8.44 17.42
C GLU A 94 21.67 -9.25 16.18
N GLY A 95 22.41 -8.62 15.28
CA GLY A 95 22.85 -9.23 14.04
C GLY A 95 24.08 -8.50 13.48
N HIS A 96 25.21 -9.20 13.40
CA HIS A 96 26.43 -8.67 12.81
C HIS A 96 26.68 -9.27 11.42
N PRO A 97 27.01 -8.44 10.41
CA PRO A 97 27.39 -8.94 9.10
C PRO A 97 28.68 -9.75 9.19
N LYS A 98 28.65 -11.00 8.71
CA LYS A 98 29.80 -11.92 8.70
C LYS A 98 30.48 -12.04 7.34
N LEU A 99 29.88 -11.47 6.31
CA LEU A 99 30.37 -11.48 4.93
C LEU A 99 30.54 -10.05 4.45
N GLY A 100 31.67 -9.80 3.77
CA GLY A 100 31.98 -8.50 3.20
C GLY A 100 31.39 -8.31 1.79
N PRO A 101 31.47 -7.08 1.25
CA PRO A 101 32.02 -5.87 1.89
C PRO A 101 31.03 -5.24 2.90
N ILE A 102 31.56 -4.69 3.99
CA ILE A 102 30.78 -4.00 5.05
C ILE A 102 31.12 -2.52 5.00
N TYR A 103 30.21 -1.70 4.49
CA TYR A 103 30.36 -0.25 4.41
C TYR A 103 29.53 0.50 5.47
N ASN A 104 28.48 -0.14 5.99
CA ASN A 104 27.63 0.37 7.06
C ASN A 104 27.58 -0.68 8.19
N PRO A 105 28.29 -0.47 9.31
CA PRO A 105 28.36 -1.44 10.39
C PRO A 105 27.05 -1.44 11.20
N VAL A 106 26.06 -2.19 10.72
CA VAL A 106 24.80 -2.43 11.43
C VAL A 106 24.97 -3.62 12.38
N ASP A 107 24.52 -3.48 13.62
CA ASP A 107 24.64 -4.46 14.72
C ASP A 107 23.31 -5.14 15.08
N ARG A 108 22.23 -4.79 14.39
CA ARG A 108 20.86 -5.28 14.58
C ARG A 108 20.23 -5.65 13.25
N PHE A 109 19.14 -6.41 13.29
CA PHE A 109 18.44 -6.71 12.04
C PHE A 109 17.84 -5.44 11.41
N VAL A 110 18.11 -5.29 10.12
CA VAL A 110 17.66 -4.19 9.28
C VAL A 110 16.19 -4.43 8.91
N PRO A 111 15.26 -3.55 9.29
CA PRO A 111 13.87 -3.67 8.89
C PRO A 111 13.65 -3.21 7.46
N LEU A 112 12.46 -3.51 6.93
CA LEU A 112 11.96 -2.86 5.72
C LEU A 112 11.65 -1.38 6.02
N PRO A 113 11.64 -0.49 4.99
CA PRO A 113 11.12 0.86 5.14
C PRO A 113 9.69 0.86 5.69
N PHE A 114 9.32 1.93 6.39
CA PHE A 114 7.98 2.06 6.96
C PHE A 114 6.91 1.89 5.87
N PRO A 115 5.80 1.17 6.13
CA PRO A 115 4.81 0.91 5.10
C PRO A 115 4.23 2.17 4.48
N MET A 116 3.89 2.07 3.20
CA MET A 116 3.10 3.09 2.53
C MET A 116 1.75 3.24 3.22
N LEU A 117 1.24 4.47 3.27
CA LEU A 117 -0.03 4.78 3.95
C LEU A 117 -1.24 4.46 3.05
N LEU A 118 -1.33 3.21 2.59
CA LEU A 118 -2.41 2.72 1.73
C LEU A 118 -3.79 2.80 2.39
N ILE A 119 -3.86 2.96 3.71
CA ILE A 119 -5.11 3.13 4.45
C ILE A 119 -5.90 4.36 3.97
N VAL A 120 -5.23 5.44 3.58
CA VAL A 120 -5.87 6.69 3.14
C VAL A 120 -6.57 6.53 1.78
N PRO A 121 -5.90 6.10 0.69
CA PRO A 121 -6.60 5.84 -0.57
C PRO A 121 -7.61 4.69 -0.44
N ALA A 122 -7.35 3.66 0.38
CA ALA A 122 -8.30 2.59 0.63
C ALA A 122 -9.59 3.08 1.29
N PHE A 123 -9.49 4.00 2.25
CA PHE A 123 -10.64 4.67 2.85
C PHE A 123 -11.45 5.46 1.81
N GLY A 124 -10.78 6.19 0.90
CA GLY A 124 -11.44 6.85 -0.23
C GLY A 124 -12.21 5.89 -1.13
N ILE A 125 -11.61 4.74 -1.47
CA ILE A 125 -12.26 3.68 -2.25
C ILE A 125 -13.51 3.17 -1.53
N ASP A 126 -13.43 2.86 -0.23
CA ASP A 126 -14.59 2.37 0.52
C ASP A 126 -15.69 3.43 0.67
N LEU A 127 -15.34 4.72 0.83
CA LEU A 127 -16.31 5.81 0.80
C LEU A 127 -17.09 5.85 -0.52
N ILE A 128 -16.39 5.78 -1.66
CA ILE A 128 -17.02 5.77 -2.99
C ILE A 128 -17.93 4.56 -3.16
N ARG A 129 -17.47 3.37 -2.75
CA ARG A 129 -18.27 2.14 -2.81
C ARG A 129 -19.52 2.21 -1.94
N ASN A 130 -19.41 2.83 -0.77
CA ASN A 130 -20.53 3.02 0.15
C ASN A 130 -21.51 4.08 -0.36
N TRP A 131 -21.01 5.15 -0.98
CA TRP A 131 -21.83 6.22 -1.57
C TRP A 131 -22.64 5.74 -2.78
N ILE A 132 -22.00 4.99 -3.70
CA ILE A 132 -22.68 4.43 -4.89
C ILE A 132 -23.65 3.29 -4.51
N GLY A 133 -23.47 2.68 -3.34
CA GLY A 133 -24.33 1.62 -2.82
C GLY A 133 -24.11 0.27 -3.50
N HIS A 134 -25.00 -0.70 -3.21
CA HIS A 134 -24.91 -2.07 -3.70
C HIS A 134 -25.88 -2.33 -4.86
N GLY A 135 -25.42 -3.03 -5.90
CA GLY A 135 -26.23 -3.34 -7.07
C GLY A 135 -25.43 -4.00 -8.20
N ARG A 136 -26.08 -4.20 -9.35
CA ARG A 136 -25.46 -4.67 -10.59
C ARG A 136 -25.82 -3.69 -11.71
N GLY A 137 -24.84 -3.29 -12.50
CA GLY A 137 -25.04 -2.40 -13.65
C GLY A 137 -23.71 -1.91 -14.20
N TRP A 138 -23.56 -1.93 -15.52
CA TRP A 138 -22.31 -1.57 -16.17
C TRP A 138 -21.88 -0.12 -15.88
N LEU A 139 -22.83 0.83 -15.90
CA LEU A 139 -22.59 2.24 -15.54
C LEU A 139 -22.10 2.39 -14.10
N ARG A 140 -22.68 1.61 -13.18
CA ARG A 140 -22.31 1.62 -11.76
C ARG A 140 -20.89 1.09 -11.58
N ASP A 141 -20.58 -0.04 -12.21
CA ASP A 141 -19.26 -0.66 -12.09
C ASP A 141 -18.18 0.22 -12.75
N ALA A 142 -18.48 0.83 -13.90
CA ALA A 142 -17.63 1.84 -14.53
C ALA A 142 -17.41 3.05 -13.61
N GLY A 143 -18.47 3.57 -12.98
CA GLY A 143 -18.38 4.66 -12.01
C GLY A 143 -17.49 4.31 -10.82
N ILE A 144 -17.65 3.11 -10.25
CA ILE A 144 -16.79 2.62 -9.15
C ILE A 144 -15.33 2.55 -9.62
N ILE A 145 -15.06 1.98 -10.79
CA ILE A 145 -13.69 1.84 -11.31
C ILE A 145 -13.05 3.22 -11.50
N LEU A 146 -13.71 4.12 -12.22
CA LEU A 146 -13.16 5.45 -12.55
C LEU A 146 -12.96 6.30 -11.29
N LEU A 147 -13.97 6.38 -10.43
CA LEU A 147 -13.88 7.19 -9.22
C LEU A 147 -12.88 6.60 -8.22
N SER A 148 -12.86 5.28 -8.04
CA SER A 148 -11.89 4.63 -7.14
C SER A 148 -10.46 4.77 -7.64
N SER A 149 -10.24 4.69 -8.95
CA SER A 149 -8.92 4.89 -9.56
C SER A 149 -8.45 6.34 -9.40
N ALA A 150 -9.34 7.31 -9.65
CA ALA A 150 -9.03 8.73 -9.46
C ALA A 150 -8.74 9.05 -7.99
N ALA A 151 -9.59 8.57 -7.08
CA ALA A 151 -9.39 8.75 -5.65
C ALA A 151 -8.12 8.07 -5.15
N PHE A 152 -7.80 6.86 -5.65
CA PHE A 152 -6.56 6.20 -5.32
C PHE A 152 -5.37 7.06 -5.74
N VAL A 153 -5.27 7.45 -7.02
CA VAL A 153 -4.12 8.22 -7.53
C VAL A 153 -3.97 9.55 -6.78
N ALA A 154 -5.07 10.30 -6.60
CA ALA A 154 -5.03 11.60 -5.93
C ALA A 154 -4.66 11.47 -4.45
N LEU A 155 -5.34 10.61 -3.69
CA LEU A 155 -5.10 10.46 -2.25
C LEU A 155 -3.73 9.81 -1.98
N PHE A 156 -3.34 8.82 -2.78
CA PHE A 156 -2.04 8.16 -2.65
C PHE A 156 -0.90 9.13 -2.94
N ALA A 157 -0.97 9.87 -4.05
CA ALA A 157 0.06 10.85 -4.41
C ALA A 157 0.21 11.92 -3.32
N VAL A 158 -0.87 12.57 -2.89
CA VAL A 158 -0.81 13.61 -1.84
C VAL A 158 -0.30 13.05 -0.51
N THR A 159 -0.79 11.88 -0.11
CA THR A 159 -0.40 11.28 1.18
C THR A 159 1.06 10.86 1.17
N GLN A 160 1.52 10.17 0.13
CA GLN A 160 2.91 9.70 0.04
C GLN A 160 3.89 10.83 -0.24
N TRP A 161 3.47 11.88 -0.94
CA TRP A 161 4.30 13.07 -1.14
C TRP A 161 4.79 13.66 0.19
N HIS A 162 3.85 13.99 1.09
CA HIS A 162 4.20 14.56 2.39
C HIS A 162 4.77 13.53 3.35
N PHE A 163 4.34 12.27 3.26
CA PHE A 163 4.83 11.24 4.15
C PHE A 163 6.29 10.87 3.86
N SER A 164 6.69 10.83 2.59
CA SER A 164 8.10 10.62 2.22
C SER A 164 8.99 11.78 2.66
N GLU A 165 8.53 13.03 2.52
CA GLU A 165 9.24 14.20 3.07
C GLU A 165 9.48 14.04 4.58
N PHE A 166 8.46 13.59 5.31
CA PHE A 166 8.60 13.28 6.73
C PHE A 166 9.56 12.12 6.99
N LEU A 167 9.48 11.02 6.24
CA LEU A 167 10.33 9.84 6.40
C LEU A 167 11.82 10.12 6.14
N LEU A 168 12.13 11.03 5.22
CA LEU A 168 13.50 11.48 4.94
C LEU A 168 14.01 12.52 5.94
N SER A 169 13.10 13.14 6.70
CA SER A 169 13.47 14.13 7.70
C SER A 169 14.04 13.49 8.96
N PRO A 170 14.87 14.21 9.74
CA PRO A 170 15.35 13.75 11.05
C PRO A 170 14.22 13.36 12.03
N HIS A 171 13.00 13.85 11.83
CA HIS A 171 11.86 13.54 12.69
C HIS A 171 11.41 12.08 12.60
N ALA A 172 11.69 11.39 11.48
CA ALA A 172 11.38 9.98 11.32
C ALA A 172 12.48 9.03 11.84
N HIS A 173 13.61 9.57 12.32
CA HIS A 173 14.73 8.80 12.87
C HIS A 173 14.43 8.38 14.32
N ASN A 174 13.40 7.57 14.49
CA ASN A 174 12.96 7.07 15.78
C ASN A 174 12.56 5.61 15.68
N TRP A 175 12.33 4.99 16.84
CA TRP A 175 12.01 3.56 16.92
C TRP A 175 10.70 3.18 16.21
N PHE A 176 9.77 4.12 16.06
CA PHE A 176 8.46 3.84 15.49
C PHE A 176 8.49 3.88 13.96
N PHE A 177 9.07 4.93 13.38
CA PHE A 177 9.12 5.13 11.92
C PHE A 177 10.34 4.52 11.26
N ALA A 178 11.43 4.28 11.99
CA ALA A 178 12.63 3.63 11.49
C ALA A 178 13.18 4.27 10.18
N GLY A 179 13.03 5.59 10.03
CA GLY A 179 13.32 6.33 8.79
C GLY A 179 14.77 6.21 8.31
N ASP A 180 15.71 5.92 9.20
CA ASP A 180 17.14 5.78 8.90
C ASP A 180 17.67 4.34 9.05
N ARG A 181 16.83 3.38 9.46
CA ARG A 181 17.27 2.04 9.87
C ARG A 181 17.19 0.97 8.80
N HIS A 182 16.52 1.25 7.69
CA HIS A 182 16.26 0.29 6.61
C HIS A 182 17.46 0.08 5.67
N TRP A 183 18.57 0.79 5.88
CA TRP A 183 19.79 0.68 5.07
C TRP A 183 20.66 -0.50 5.51
N GLY A 184 20.94 -1.40 4.56
CA GLY A 184 21.78 -2.58 4.77
C GLY A 184 23.26 -2.28 5.04
N TYR A 185 24.02 -3.34 5.34
CA TYR A 185 25.46 -3.24 5.62
C TYR A 185 26.32 -3.03 4.37
N THR A 186 25.79 -3.34 3.19
CA THR A 186 26.42 -3.13 1.87
C THR A 186 26.29 -1.69 1.37
N GLU A 187 25.45 -0.88 2.01
CA GLU A 187 25.19 0.49 1.57
C GLU A 187 26.19 1.47 2.18
N THR A 188 26.80 2.33 1.38
CA THR A 188 27.73 3.34 1.91
C THR A 188 26.94 4.53 2.48
N PRO A 189 27.10 4.88 3.77
CA PRO A 189 26.43 6.05 4.33
C PRO A 189 26.77 7.34 3.58
N GLY A 190 25.75 8.15 3.27
CA GLY A 190 25.95 9.42 2.60
C GLY A 190 24.69 10.29 2.55
N PRO A 191 24.81 11.54 2.07
CA PRO A 191 23.70 12.49 1.97
C PRO A 191 22.51 11.96 1.15
N TRP A 192 22.79 11.14 0.14
CA TRP A 192 21.82 10.51 -0.75
C TRP A 192 20.69 9.74 -0.03
N ARG A 193 20.92 9.30 1.22
CA ARG A 193 19.90 8.62 2.04
C ARG A 193 18.75 9.53 2.47
N GLY A 194 19.01 10.83 2.62
CA GLY A 194 18.01 11.83 3.03
C GLY A 194 17.50 12.69 1.87
N GLU A 195 17.87 12.37 0.63
CA GLU A 195 17.57 13.17 -0.56
C GLU A 195 16.59 12.45 -1.47
N PHE A 196 15.72 13.20 -2.15
CA PHE A 196 14.90 12.65 -3.22
C PHE A 196 15.76 12.35 -4.44
N TRP A 197 15.74 11.09 -4.88
CA TRP A 197 16.55 10.66 -6.03
C TRP A 197 16.06 11.25 -7.35
N SER A 198 14.80 11.68 -7.40
CA SER A 198 14.27 12.45 -8.54
C SER A 198 14.95 13.80 -8.74
N VAL A 199 15.59 14.35 -7.69
CA VAL A 199 16.32 15.62 -7.76
C VAL A 199 17.80 15.38 -8.03
N THR A 200 18.40 14.39 -7.35
CA THR A 200 19.84 14.14 -7.41
C THR A 200 20.25 13.29 -8.61
N ASN A 201 19.38 12.40 -9.07
CA ASN A 201 19.60 11.51 -10.22
C ASN A 201 18.34 11.35 -11.10
N PRO A 202 17.86 12.44 -11.71
CA PRO A 202 16.61 12.46 -12.48
C PRO A 202 16.62 11.56 -13.73
N LYS A 203 17.79 11.11 -14.20
CA LYS A 203 17.91 10.21 -15.36
C LYS A 203 17.47 8.79 -15.02
N GLU A 204 17.81 8.33 -13.84
CA GLU A 204 17.45 6.99 -13.35
C GLU A 204 16.12 7.03 -12.59
N HIS A 205 15.82 8.17 -11.96
CA HIS A 205 14.65 8.41 -11.13
C HIS A 205 13.80 9.55 -11.72
N PRO A 206 13.02 9.32 -12.79
CA PRO A 206 12.32 10.39 -13.48
C PRO A 206 11.32 11.09 -12.53
N PRO A 207 11.33 12.42 -12.41
CA PRO A 207 10.39 13.13 -11.54
C PRO A 207 8.95 13.04 -12.04
N ILE A 208 7.99 13.20 -11.14
CA ILE A 208 6.58 13.27 -11.49
C ILE A 208 6.31 14.51 -12.36
N VAL A 209 5.64 14.30 -13.50
CA VAL A 209 5.14 15.36 -14.38
C VAL A 209 3.63 15.21 -14.58
N ALA A 210 2.97 16.21 -15.18
CA ALA A 210 1.52 16.17 -15.41
C ALA A 210 1.06 14.91 -16.18
N ALA A 211 1.86 14.45 -17.15
CA ALA A 211 1.57 13.24 -17.92
C ALA A 211 1.60 11.96 -17.07
N THR A 212 2.44 11.92 -16.01
CA THR A 212 2.53 10.79 -15.07
C THR A 212 1.18 10.52 -14.42
N PHE A 213 0.44 11.55 -14.02
CA PHE A 213 -0.89 11.36 -13.42
C PHE A 213 -1.89 10.74 -14.39
N GLY A 214 -1.83 11.13 -15.66
CA GLY A 214 -2.65 10.54 -16.72
C GLY A 214 -2.34 9.06 -16.91
N TYR A 215 -1.06 8.70 -17.01
CA TYR A 215 -0.65 7.31 -17.18
C TYR A 215 -0.93 6.46 -15.94
N ALA A 216 -0.60 6.95 -14.74
CA ALA A 216 -0.93 6.30 -13.48
C ALA A 216 -2.44 6.08 -13.32
N PHE A 217 -3.28 7.04 -13.73
CA PHE A 217 -4.72 6.87 -13.73
C PHE A 217 -5.16 5.75 -14.67
N LEU A 218 -4.61 5.67 -15.89
CA LEU A 218 -4.91 4.57 -16.82
C LEU A 218 -4.50 3.21 -16.23
N CYS A 219 -3.31 3.11 -15.64
CA CYS A 219 -2.85 1.92 -14.94
C CYS A 219 -3.80 1.54 -13.79
N ALA A 220 -4.24 2.50 -12.98
CA ALA A 220 -5.19 2.28 -11.90
C ALA A 220 -6.56 1.82 -12.40
N VAL A 221 -7.03 2.34 -13.54
CA VAL A 221 -8.30 1.89 -14.17
C VAL A 221 -8.18 0.45 -14.63
N VAL A 222 -7.08 0.08 -15.31
CA VAL A 222 -6.84 -1.30 -15.73
C VAL A 222 -6.77 -2.23 -14.52
N ALA A 223 -5.96 -1.88 -13.52
CA ALA A 223 -5.79 -2.64 -12.28
C ALA A 223 -7.13 -2.81 -11.54
N SER A 224 -7.90 -1.73 -11.39
CA SER A 224 -9.22 -1.74 -10.77
C SER A 224 -10.23 -2.59 -11.53
N THR A 225 -10.18 -2.56 -12.86
CA THR A 225 -11.07 -3.38 -13.71
C THR A 225 -10.78 -4.86 -13.51
N LEU A 226 -9.50 -5.26 -13.59
CA LEU A 226 -9.07 -6.63 -13.36
C LEU A 226 -9.38 -7.08 -11.93
N GLY A 227 -9.11 -6.22 -10.95
CA GLY A 227 -9.40 -6.47 -9.55
C GLY A 227 -10.89 -6.68 -9.30
N LEU A 228 -11.75 -5.80 -9.83
CA LEU A 228 -13.20 -5.92 -9.68
C LEU A 228 -13.74 -7.17 -10.37
N ALA A 229 -13.22 -7.53 -11.55
CA ALA A 229 -13.56 -8.77 -12.24
C ALA A 229 -13.21 -10.01 -11.40
N LEU A 230 -11.99 -10.05 -10.85
CA LEU A 230 -11.54 -11.12 -9.95
C LEU A 230 -12.39 -11.17 -8.68
N GLY A 231 -12.66 -10.02 -8.05
CA GLY A 231 -13.50 -9.91 -6.86
C GLY A 231 -14.92 -10.41 -7.08
N ASN A 232 -15.51 -10.10 -8.25
CA ASN A 232 -16.81 -10.58 -8.65
C ASN A 232 -16.81 -12.10 -8.93
N TRP A 233 -15.73 -12.65 -9.48
CA TRP A 233 -15.56 -14.10 -9.65
C TRP A 233 -15.45 -14.80 -8.28
N MET A 234 -14.56 -14.33 -7.40
CA MET A 234 -14.38 -14.90 -6.05
C MET A 234 -15.66 -14.85 -5.22
N ALA A 235 -16.47 -13.79 -5.36
CA ALA A 235 -17.73 -13.66 -4.66
C ALA A 235 -18.80 -14.70 -5.08
N LYS A 236 -18.64 -15.32 -6.27
CA LYS A 236 -19.54 -16.36 -6.79
C LYS A 236 -19.13 -17.77 -6.37
N VAL A 237 -17.85 -18.00 -6.06
CA VAL A 237 -17.36 -19.30 -5.61
C VAL A 237 -18.04 -19.62 -4.27
N ARG A 238 -18.91 -20.63 -4.27
CA ARG A 238 -19.56 -21.12 -3.05
C ARG A 238 -18.48 -21.64 -2.10
N ARG A 239 -18.50 -21.12 -0.87
CA ARG A 239 -17.76 -21.69 0.26
C ARG A 239 -18.56 -22.82 0.86
#